data_AF-A0A0E0L9R8-F1
#
_entry.id   AF-A0A0E0L9R8-F1
#
_cell.length_a   1.000
_cell.length_b   1.000
_cell.length_c   1.000
_cell.angle_alpha   90.00
_cell.angle_beta   90.00
_cell.angle_gamma   90.00
#
_symmetry.space_group_name_H-M   'P 1'
#
loop_
_entity.id
_entity.type
_entity.pdbx_description
1 polymer ?
#
loop_
_entity_poly.entity_id
_entity_poly.type
_entity_poly.pdbx_seq_one_letter_code
_entity_poly.pdbx_strand_id
1 'polypeptide(L)'
;MVTNFVQNHHLQNNQFLLPKRQFVTCALYALIPLALLHYLLFNPVVTAKKPVVVVVQAREEATVIVSSHHEHVKVNAKQLPVPPSDQGDDEVLRKNAIAGEVATPPRPPPPCDYSDGEWVPDARPPLYNGTSCATIKDGQNCMAHGRPDTGYLHWRWQPRRCDLPAFSPEAFLGWLRGKHLAFVGDSLARNQAESLMCLLASRSTPELVYRDGEENKFRRWAFREHNATVSIFWSPFLVKVAEKAEHAGVRHNNVFLDAFDERWMSRLWDLDAVVLSIGHWFLIPGIYHNAGEVVGCHDCAEFNHTETPFFAVFKQAVHRTLAEITRRHVLAGGADKSKNKVVAFTTFSPAHFDGEWDKAGACNKTRPYKNGEKEAGYTEAEMRKTVVEEVAAAAAAAASTGLRFAALDVTTLANLRPDGHPGPYMRDDPFGGGGGGARVQNDCVHWCLPGAIDTFNEILLQTITS
;
A
#
# COMPACT_ATOMS: atom_id res chain seq x y z
N MET A 1 19.74 -82.87 -40.98
CA MET A 1 18.53 -83.71 -40.94
C MET A 1 18.19 -83.98 -39.48
N VAL A 2 16.96 -83.66 -39.08
CA VAL A 2 16.16 -84.38 -38.06
C VAL A 2 16.65 -84.23 -36.61
N THR A 3 16.18 -83.20 -35.89
CA THR A 3 15.16 -83.24 -34.82
C THR A 3 15.49 -84.16 -33.62
N ASN A 4 15.55 -83.60 -32.41
CA ASN A 4 14.50 -83.85 -31.42
C ASN A 4 14.65 -83.02 -30.12
N PHE A 5 13.52 -82.43 -29.77
CA PHE A 5 13.13 -81.81 -28.51
C PHE A 5 13.03 -82.89 -27.41
N VAL A 6 13.55 -82.67 -26.19
CA VAL A 6 12.82 -82.86 -24.92
C VAL A 6 13.51 -82.04 -23.80
N GLN A 7 12.74 -81.06 -23.35
CA GLN A 7 12.67 -80.32 -22.08
C GLN A 7 13.30 -80.93 -20.82
N ASN A 8 14.00 -80.09 -20.05
CA ASN A 8 13.85 -80.05 -18.59
C ASN A 8 14.21 -78.65 -18.04
N HIS A 9 13.25 -78.07 -17.33
CA HIS A 9 13.35 -76.77 -16.66
C HIS A 9 14.09 -76.88 -15.32
N HIS A 10 14.90 -75.85 -15.03
CA HIS A 10 14.98 -75.01 -13.83
C HIS A 10 16.41 -74.82 -13.31
N LEU A 11 16.90 -73.58 -13.42
CA LEU A 11 17.49 -72.82 -12.32
C LEU A 11 17.59 -71.34 -12.74
N GLN A 12 17.00 -70.48 -11.92
CA GLN A 12 16.81 -69.05 -12.14
C GLN A 12 18.15 -68.29 -12.14
N ASN A 13 18.30 -67.36 -13.07
CA ASN A 13 19.29 -66.30 -12.96
C ASN A 13 18.64 -64.96 -13.36
N ASN A 14 18.00 -64.29 -12.39
CA ASN A 14 17.41 -62.96 -12.58
C ASN A 14 18.52 -61.91 -12.47
N GLN A 15 19.04 -61.45 -13.61
CA GLN A 15 19.75 -60.18 -13.68
C GLN A 15 18.75 -59.03 -13.53
N PHE A 16 18.81 -58.32 -12.39
CA PHE A 16 18.12 -57.05 -12.20
C PHE A 16 18.84 -55.95 -13.01
N LEU A 17 18.35 -55.67 -14.22
CA LEU A 17 18.64 -54.44 -14.94
C LEU A 17 17.56 -53.41 -14.59
N LEU A 18 17.86 -52.54 -13.62
CA LEU A 18 17.04 -51.37 -13.32
C LEU A 18 17.22 -50.31 -14.43
N PRO A 19 16.12 -49.72 -14.97
CA PRO A 19 16.22 -48.71 -16.01
C PRO A 19 16.97 -47.47 -15.52
N LYS A 20 17.83 -46.88 -16.39
CA LYS A 20 18.72 -45.73 -16.12
C LYS A 20 18.11 -44.59 -15.29
N ARG A 21 16.79 -44.36 -15.38
CA ARG A 21 16.07 -43.35 -14.59
C ARG A 21 16.11 -43.63 -13.08
N GLN A 22 15.97 -44.88 -12.65
CA GLN A 22 15.95 -45.23 -11.22
C GLN A 22 17.34 -45.16 -10.57
N PHE A 23 18.41 -45.40 -11.34
CA PHE A 23 19.78 -45.28 -10.86
C PHE A 23 20.16 -43.83 -10.53
N VAL A 24 19.71 -42.87 -11.35
CA VAL A 24 19.91 -41.44 -11.12
C VAL A 24 19.15 -40.97 -9.88
N THR A 25 17.92 -41.45 -9.69
CA THR A 25 17.14 -41.09 -8.50
C THR A 25 17.78 -41.62 -7.22
N CYS A 26 18.23 -42.89 -7.20
CA CYS A 26 18.91 -43.45 -6.03
C CYS A 26 20.26 -42.78 -5.74
N ALA A 27 21.01 -42.38 -6.77
CA ALA A 27 22.26 -41.64 -6.58
C ALA A 27 22.02 -40.25 -5.98
N LEU A 28 20.96 -39.55 -6.41
CA LEU A 28 20.59 -38.25 -5.84
C LEU A 28 20.16 -38.36 -4.37
N TYR A 29 19.40 -39.41 -4.01
CA TYR A 29 19.01 -39.65 -2.62
C TYR A 29 20.19 -40.03 -1.70
N ALA A 30 21.26 -40.61 -2.23
CA ALA A 30 22.47 -40.91 -1.46
C ALA A 30 23.37 -39.68 -1.21
N LEU A 31 23.30 -38.65 -2.06
CA LEU A 31 24.13 -37.45 -1.94
C LEU A 31 23.55 -36.42 -0.95
N ILE A 32 22.24 -36.40 -0.74
CA ILE A 32 21.58 -35.46 0.18
C ILE A 32 22.02 -35.66 1.65
N PRO A 33 22.09 -36.89 2.20
CA PRO A 33 22.58 -37.12 3.57
C PRO A 33 24.06 -36.74 3.74
N LEU A 34 24.88 -36.96 2.71
CA LEU A 34 26.30 -36.60 2.73
C LEU A 34 26.51 -35.08 2.72
N ALA A 35 25.70 -34.35 1.94
CA ALA A 35 25.72 -32.89 1.95
C ALA A 35 25.24 -32.29 3.29
N LEU A 36 24.20 -32.88 3.90
CA LEU A 36 23.72 -32.50 5.24
C LEU A 36 24.76 -32.79 6.33
N LEU A 37 25.42 -33.95 6.27
CA LEU A 37 26.49 -34.30 7.21
C LEU A 37 27.69 -33.36 7.05
N HIS A 38 28.07 -33.02 5.81
CA HIS A 38 29.13 -32.06 5.55
C HIS A 38 28.76 -30.64 6.04
N TYR A 39 27.50 -30.22 5.88
CA TYR A 39 27.03 -28.93 6.41
C TYR A 39 27.09 -28.87 7.94
N LEU A 40 26.68 -29.94 8.62
CA LEU A 40 26.66 -30.03 10.09
C LEU A 40 28.07 -30.14 10.70
N LEU A 41 29.01 -30.80 10.02
CA LEU A 41 30.39 -30.95 10.50
C LEU A 41 31.24 -29.68 10.35
N PHE A 42 30.91 -28.82 9.39
CA PHE A 42 31.76 -27.66 9.04
C PHE A 42 31.13 -26.29 9.36
N ASN A 43 29.88 -26.25 9.82
CA ASN A 43 29.23 -25.05 10.36
C ASN A 43 28.69 -25.31 11.79
N PRO A 44 29.49 -25.15 12.85
CA PRO A 44 28.99 -25.30 14.21
C PRO A 44 27.96 -24.21 14.53
N VAL A 45 26.76 -24.64 14.90
CA VAL A 45 25.67 -23.78 15.38
C VAL A 45 26.13 -23.07 16.65
N VAL A 46 26.31 -21.75 16.57
CA VAL A 46 26.56 -20.89 17.72
C VAL A 46 25.29 -20.86 18.58
N THR A 47 25.34 -21.52 19.74
CA THR A 47 24.30 -21.42 20.76
C THR A 47 24.39 -20.06 21.45
N ALA A 48 23.48 -19.14 21.12
CA ALA A 48 23.35 -17.87 21.80
C ALA A 48 22.93 -18.11 23.27
N LYS A 49 23.79 -17.69 24.21
CA LYS A 49 23.47 -17.67 25.65
C LYS A 49 22.31 -16.70 25.90
N LYS A 50 21.28 -17.16 26.61
CA LYS A 50 20.19 -16.31 27.11
C LYS A 50 20.77 -15.24 28.06
N PRO A 51 20.40 -13.96 27.94
CA PRO A 51 20.72 -12.98 28.95
C PRO A 51 19.81 -13.19 30.17
N VAL A 52 20.42 -13.27 31.34
CA VAL A 52 19.76 -13.24 32.64
C VAL A 52 19.32 -11.79 32.88
N VAL A 53 18.02 -11.55 32.95
CA VAL A 53 17.46 -10.25 33.34
C VAL A 53 17.41 -10.21 34.87
N VAL A 54 18.27 -9.39 35.46
CA VAL A 54 18.19 -9.00 36.87
C VAL A 54 17.15 -7.89 36.98
N VAL A 55 16.01 -8.20 37.59
CA VAL A 55 14.98 -7.20 37.93
C VAL A 55 15.45 -6.45 39.17
N VAL A 56 15.91 -5.21 38.99
CA VAL A 56 16.08 -4.26 40.09
C VAL A 56 14.77 -3.50 40.25
N GLN A 57 14.06 -3.78 41.33
CA GLN A 57 12.85 -3.08 41.75
C GLN A 57 13.27 -1.71 42.33
N ALA A 58 13.00 -0.63 41.59
CA ALA A 58 13.04 0.73 42.13
C ALA A 58 11.61 1.18 42.42
N ARG A 59 11.36 1.45 43.70
CA ARG A 59 10.12 1.96 44.30
C ARG A 59 10.22 3.48 44.31
N GLU A 60 9.31 4.16 43.61
CA GLU A 60 9.08 5.60 43.81
C GLU A 60 7.61 5.82 44.13
N GLU A 61 7.39 6.30 45.36
CA GLU A 61 6.15 6.84 45.88
C GLU A 61 6.03 8.29 45.40
N ALA A 62 4.90 8.65 44.79
CA ALA A 62 4.54 10.05 44.59
C ALA A 62 3.07 10.24 44.97
N THR A 63 2.91 10.99 46.05
CA THR A 63 1.68 11.25 46.79
C THR A 63 0.76 12.20 46.04
N VAL A 64 -0.52 11.86 46.06
CA VAL A 64 -1.66 12.66 45.58
C VAL A 64 -1.86 13.87 46.50
N ILE A 65 -1.97 15.08 45.92
CA ILE A 65 -2.57 16.24 46.58
C ILE A 65 -3.84 16.63 45.82
N VAL A 66 -4.97 16.39 46.49
CA VAL A 66 -6.30 16.92 46.17
C VAL A 66 -6.40 18.30 46.82
N SER A 67 -6.88 19.31 46.07
CA SER A 67 -7.59 20.43 46.69
C SER A 67 -8.65 20.99 45.74
N SER A 68 -9.88 20.98 46.24
CA SER A 68 -11.07 21.64 45.71
C SER A 68 -11.07 23.12 46.09
N HIS A 69 -11.58 24.00 45.23
CA HIS A 69 -12.71 24.87 45.58
C HIS A 69 -13.22 25.67 44.37
N HIS A 70 -14.55 25.64 44.20
CA HIS A 70 -15.37 26.55 43.41
C HIS A 70 -15.31 27.98 43.95
N GLU A 71 -15.29 28.98 43.07
CA GLU A 71 -16.12 30.17 43.25
C GLU A 71 -16.46 30.85 41.91
N HIS A 72 -17.76 31.06 41.71
CA HIS A 72 -18.35 31.82 40.62
C HIS A 72 -18.21 33.32 40.90
N VAL A 73 -17.60 34.08 39.99
CA VAL A 73 -17.71 35.55 39.99
C VAL A 73 -18.30 36.01 38.65
N LYS A 74 -19.54 36.49 38.72
CA LYS A 74 -20.21 37.26 37.67
C LYS A 74 -19.56 38.65 37.60
N VAL A 75 -19.09 39.06 36.42
CA VAL A 75 -18.71 40.45 36.16
C VAL A 75 -19.72 41.07 35.21
N ASN A 76 -20.35 42.14 35.69
CA ASN A 76 -21.42 42.89 35.06
C ASN A 76 -20.82 43.97 34.13
N ALA A 77 -21.46 44.15 32.98
CA ALA A 77 -21.08 45.13 31.97
C ALA A 77 -21.29 46.58 32.47
N LYS A 78 -20.34 47.47 32.15
CA LYS A 78 -20.51 48.92 32.25
C LYS A 78 -20.06 49.57 30.95
N GLN A 79 -21.05 50.09 30.23
CA GLN A 79 -20.96 50.96 29.06
C GLN A 79 -20.61 52.39 29.49
N LEU A 80 -19.80 53.11 28.70
CA LEU A 80 -19.55 54.56 28.77
C LEU A 80 -19.24 55.05 27.34
N PRO A 81 -19.41 56.35 27.01
CA PRO A 81 -20.51 56.84 26.17
C PRO A 81 -20.07 57.44 24.83
N VAL A 82 -21.04 57.59 23.93
CA VAL A 82 -20.97 58.26 22.63
C VAL A 82 -21.21 59.78 22.79
N PRO A 83 -20.44 60.66 22.13
CA PRO A 83 -20.81 62.05 21.85
C PRO A 83 -20.99 62.30 20.32
N PRO A 84 -21.62 63.42 19.90
CA PRO A 84 -22.81 63.38 19.05
C PRO A 84 -22.58 63.72 17.57
N SER A 85 -23.60 63.42 16.76
CA SER A 85 -23.79 63.93 15.40
C SER A 85 -24.12 65.41 15.39
N ASP A 86 -23.56 66.16 14.45
CA ASP A 86 -24.16 67.39 13.95
C ASP A 86 -24.30 67.33 12.43
N GLN A 87 -25.42 67.85 11.95
CA GLN A 87 -25.92 67.78 10.58
C GLN A 87 -25.36 68.92 9.72
N GLY A 88 -25.44 68.78 8.40
CA GLY A 88 -25.61 69.92 7.50
C GLY A 88 -24.60 70.04 6.37
N ASP A 89 -24.96 69.43 5.24
CA ASP A 89 -25.02 70.07 3.92
C ASP A 89 -23.80 70.85 3.41
N ASP A 90 -23.09 70.27 2.43
CA ASP A 90 -22.84 70.99 1.18
C ASP A 90 -22.57 70.01 0.03
N GLU A 91 -23.62 69.81 -0.75
CA GLU A 91 -23.56 69.27 -2.10
C GLU A 91 -22.82 70.28 -3.00
N VAL A 92 -22.10 69.76 -4.00
CA VAL A 92 -21.54 70.50 -5.15
C VAL A 92 -20.15 71.13 -4.95
N LEU A 93 -19.12 70.29 -4.95
CA LEU A 93 -17.94 70.54 -5.81
C LEU A 93 -17.30 69.24 -6.27
N ARG A 94 -17.84 68.81 -7.41
CA ARG A 94 -17.37 67.71 -8.27
C ARG A 94 -15.93 67.93 -8.76
N LYS A 95 -15.21 66.80 -8.80
CA LYS A 95 -14.25 66.38 -9.83
C LYS A 95 -12.84 66.98 -9.76
N ASN A 96 -11.93 66.23 -9.14
CA ASN A 96 -10.83 65.51 -9.81
C ASN A 96 -9.80 65.01 -8.77
N ALA A 97 -9.92 63.76 -8.34
CA ALA A 97 -8.81 63.03 -7.73
C ALA A 97 -8.91 61.57 -8.17
N ILE A 98 -7.97 61.15 -9.00
CA ILE A 98 -7.79 59.77 -9.45
C ILE A 98 -7.39 58.96 -8.23
N ALA A 99 -8.29 58.10 -7.74
CA ALA A 99 -7.97 57.11 -6.72
C ALA A 99 -7.31 55.91 -7.41
N GLY A 100 -6.01 55.75 -7.20
CA GLY A 100 -5.32 54.51 -7.49
C GLY A 100 -5.82 53.43 -6.54
N GLU A 101 -6.57 52.48 -7.07
CA GLU A 101 -7.00 51.28 -6.36
C GLU A 101 -5.76 50.42 -6.12
N VAL A 102 -5.29 50.36 -4.87
CA VAL A 102 -4.26 49.40 -4.46
C VAL A 102 -4.89 48.03 -4.52
N ALA A 103 -4.71 47.34 -5.66
CA ALA A 103 -5.15 45.97 -5.84
C ALA A 103 -4.48 45.09 -4.78
N THR A 104 -5.29 44.49 -3.90
CA THR A 104 -4.83 43.41 -3.02
C THR A 104 -4.28 42.28 -3.90
N PRO A 105 -3.09 41.73 -3.58
CA PRO A 105 -2.54 40.64 -4.38
C PRO A 105 -3.54 39.47 -4.38
N PRO A 106 -3.78 38.85 -5.55
CA PRO A 106 -4.72 37.75 -5.65
C PRO A 106 -4.32 36.66 -4.64
N ARG A 107 -5.31 36.19 -3.88
CA ARG A 107 -5.13 35.04 -2.98
C ARG A 107 -4.55 33.89 -3.83
N PRO A 108 -3.49 33.19 -3.37
CA PRO A 108 -2.95 32.06 -4.10
C PRO A 108 -4.08 31.06 -4.38
N PRO A 109 -4.11 30.45 -5.57
CA PRO A 109 -5.15 29.49 -5.91
C PRO A 109 -5.14 28.35 -4.88
N PRO A 110 -6.32 27.80 -4.55
CA PRO A 110 -6.38 26.65 -3.65
C PRO A 110 -5.57 25.48 -4.24
N PRO A 111 -5.01 24.60 -3.38
CA PRO A 111 -4.37 23.36 -3.82
C PRO A 111 -5.27 22.58 -4.78
N CYS A 112 -4.68 21.93 -5.78
CA CYS A 112 -5.48 21.18 -6.75
C CYS A 112 -6.10 19.93 -6.11
N ASP A 113 -7.39 19.72 -6.38
CA ASP A 113 -8.07 18.46 -6.16
C ASP A 113 -7.84 17.52 -7.35
N TYR A 114 -6.99 16.51 -7.15
CA TYR A 114 -6.71 15.49 -8.16
C TYR A 114 -7.74 14.34 -8.18
N SER A 115 -8.70 14.32 -7.26
CA SER A 115 -9.68 13.22 -7.13
C SER A 115 -10.89 13.35 -8.07
N ASP A 116 -11.12 14.52 -8.64
CA ASP A 116 -12.20 14.83 -9.60
C ASP A 116 -11.64 15.18 -10.97
N GLY A 117 -12.02 14.40 -11.98
CA GLY A 117 -11.48 14.51 -13.33
C GLY A 117 -12.07 13.48 -14.29
N GLU A 118 -11.34 13.24 -15.37
CA GLU A 118 -11.69 12.22 -16.36
C GLU A 118 -10.44 11.64 -17.04
N TRP A 119 -10.57 10.42 -17.56
CA TRP A 119 -9.54 9.81 -18.40
C TRP A 119 -9.66 10.31 -19.83
N VAL A 120 -8.59 10.88 -20.37
CA VAL A 120 -8.50 11.34 -21.75
C VAL A 120 -7.42 10.58 -22.51
N PRO A 121 -7.58 10.35 -23.82
CA PRO A 121 -6.55 9.69 -24.61
C PRO A 121 -5.22 10.45 -24.58
N ASP A 122 -4.13 9.70 -24.52
CA ASP A 122 -2.77 10.23 -24.52
C ASP A 122 -1.87 9.38 -25.43
N ALA A 123 -1.36 10.00 -26.49
CA ALA A 123 -0.49 9.32 -27.46
C ALA A 123 0.93 9.13 -26.94
N ARG A 124 1.30 9.71 -25.79
CA ARG A 124 2.62 9.53 -25.20
C ARG A 124 2.84 8.06 -24.82
N PRO A 125 4.00 7.48 -25.16
CA PRO A 125 4.32 6.13 -24.73
C PRO A 125 4.64 6.12 -23.22
N PRO A 126 4.41 4.99 -22.52
CA PRO A 126 4.87 4.81 -21.14
C PRO A 126 6.39 5.00 -21.02
N LEU A 127 6.86 5.44 -19.84
CA LEU A 127 8.28 5.66 -19.56
C LEU A 127 9.11 4.37 -19.48
N TYR A 128 8.45 3.23 -19.38
CA TYR A 128 9.07 1.91 -19.28
C TYR A 128 8.18 0.86 -19.94
N ASN A 129 8.70 -0.33 -20.15
CA ASN A 129 7.95 -1.48 -20.63
C ASN A 129 8.26 -2.72 -19.79
N GLY A 130 7.62 -3.84 -20.13
CA GLY A 130 7.75 -5.10 -19.39
C GLY A 130 9.17 -5.68 -19.33
N THR A 131 10.09 -5.25 -20.21
CA THR A 131 11.48 -5.75 -20.24
C THR A 131 12.49 -4.77 -19.67
N SER A 132 12.16 -3.48 -19.58
CA SER A 132 13.07 -2.44 -19.09
C SER A 132 13.08 -2.29 -17.57
N CYS A 133 12.16 -2.94 -16.85
CA CYS A 133 12.08 -2.88 -15.39
C CYS A 133 12.08 -4.26 -14.72
N ALA A 134 13.14 -4.55 -13.97
CA ALA A 134 13.29 -5.82 -13.24
C ALA A 134 12.48 -5.90 -11.93
N THR A 135 11.79 -4.82 -11.55
CA THR A 135 11.05 -4.73 -10.28
C THR A 135 9.59 -5.15 -10.41
N ILE A 136 9.08 -5.28 -11.65
CA ILE A 136 7.70 -5.70 -11.92
C ILE A 136 7.51 -7.11 -11.38
N LYS A 137 6.49 -7.31 -10.53
CA LYS A 137 6.07 -8.64 -10.13
C LYS A 137 5.52 -9.39 -11.35
N ASP A 138 5.95 -10.63 -11.53
CA ASP A 138 5.59 -11.51 -12.66
C ASP A 138 4.13 -11.36 -13.13
N GLY A 139 3.16 -11.62 -12.25
CA GLY A 139 1.72 -11.51 -12.57
C GLY A 139 1.16 -10.12 -12.87
N GLN A 140 1.98 -9.06 -12.83
CA GLN A 140 1.63 -7.70 -13.24
C GLN A 140 2.29 -7.30 -14.57
N ASN A 141 3.17 -8.14 -15.12
CA ASN A 141 3.84 -7.92 -16.41
C ASN A 141 2.97 -8.43 -17.57
N CYS A 142 1.81 -7.80 -17.76
CA CYS A 142 0.78 -8.27 -18.68
C CYS A 142 1.27 -8.43 -20.14
N MET A 143 2.14 -7.54 -20.60
CA MET A 143 2.73 -7.62 -21.94
C MET A 143 3.65 -8.84 -22.09
N ALA A 144 4.47 -9.15 -21.07
CA ALA A 144 5.33 -10.34 -21.11
C ALA A 144 4.49 -11.62 -21.17
N HIS A 145 3.33 -11.63 -20.53
CA HIS A 145 2.37 -12.74 -20.56
C HIS A 145 1.45 -12.76 -21.80
N GLY A 146 1.76 -11.96 -22.82
CA GLY A 146 1.07 -12.01 -24.11
C GLY A 146 -0.28 -11.30 -24.16
N ARG A 147 -0.55 -10.34 -23.27
CA ARG A 147 -1.74 -9.47 -23.39
C ARG A 147 -1.74 -8.77 -24.76
N PRO A 148 -2.79 -8.97 -25.60
CA PRO A 148 -2.78 -8.49 -26.98
C PRO A 148 -3.21 -7.03 -27.14
N ASP A 149 -4.05 -6.51 -26.24
CA ASP A 149 -4.51 -5.12 -26.29
C ASP A 149 -3.53 -4.18 -25.57
N THR A 150 -3.14 -3.09 -26.22
CA THR A 150 -2.22 -2.08 -25.65
C THR A 150 -2.90 -0.73 -25.39
N GLY A 151 -4.19 -0.59 -25.75
CA GLY A 151 -4.94 0.67 -25.62
C GLY A 151 -5.00 1.20 -24.19
N TYR A 152 -4.93 0.31 -23.18
CA TYR A 152 -4.93 0.68 -21.76
C TYR A 152 -3.70 1.53 -21.34
N LEU A 153 -2.63 1.53 -22.14
CA LEU A 153 -1.41 2.30 -21.89
C LEU A 153 -1.53 3.78 -22.28
N HIS A 154 -2.54 4.13 -23.10
CA HIS A 154 -2.62 5.41 -23.80
C HIS A 154 -3.70 6.32 -23.21
N TRP A 155 -3.69 6.47 -21.88
CA TRP A 155 -4.64 7.27 -21.13
C TRP A 155 -3.91 8.11 -20.08
N ARG A 156 -4.34 9.37 -19.94
CA ARG A 156 -3.92 10.25 -18.84
C ARG A 156 -5.13 10.74 -18.07
N TRP A 157 -4.96 10.93 -16.77
CA TRP A 157 -5.97 11.57 -15.93
C TRP A 157 -5.91 13.09 -16.10
N GLN A 158 -7.04 13.71 -16.41
CA GLN A 158 -7.20 15.16 -16.45
C GLN A 158 -8.09 15.59 -15.29
N PRO A 159 -7.52 16.19 -14.22
CA PRO A 159 -8.32 16.81 -13.17
C PRO A 159 -9.20 17.92 -13.75
N ARG A 160 -10.38 18.13 -13.15
CA ARG A 160 -11.39 19.05 -13.69
C ARG A 160 -10.97 20.52 -13.62
N ARG A 161 -10.20 20.91 -12.61
CA ARG A 161 -9.91 22.31 -12.27
C ARG A 161 -8.43 22.68 -12.32
N CYS A 162 -7.57 21.74 -12.69
CA CYS A 162 -6.14 21.97 -12.82
C CYS A 162 -5.52 20.95 -13.78
N ASP A 163 -4.22 21.11 -14.02
CA ASP A 163 -3.43 20.13 -14.75
C ASP A 163 -2.69 19.20 -13.79
N LEU A 164 -2.64 17.91 -14.17
CA LEU A 164 -1.72 16.94 -13.60
C LEU A 164 -0.51 16.82 -14.55
N PRO A 165 0.68 17.30 -14.15
CA PRO A 165 1.89 17.13 -14.95
C PRO A 165 2.21 15.64 -15.13
N ALA A 166 2.75 15.28 -16.29
CA ALA A 166 3.28 13.94 -16.48
C ALA A 166 4.39 13.63 -15.48
N PHE A 167 4.54 12.35 -15.13
CA PHE A 167 5.57 11.92 -14.19
C PHE A 167 6.98 12.35 -14.65
N SER A 168 7.72 13.02 -13.78
CA SER A 168 9.14 13.33 -13.98
C SER A 168 10.00 12.51 -13.02
N PRO A 169 10.73 11.50 -13.52
CA PRO A 169 11.70 10.75 -12.73
C PRO A 169 12.74 11.66 -12.07
N GLU A 170 13.22 12.67 -12.79
CA GLU A 170 14.18 13.66 -12.29
C GLU A 170 13.63 14.48 -11.13
N ALA A 171 12.39 14.97 -11.23
CA ALA A 171 11.76 15.74 -10.16
C ALA A 171 11.58 14.88 -8.91
N PHE A 172 11.09 13.65 -9.08
CA PHE A 172 10.88 12.73 -7.96
C PHE A 172 12.22 12.34 -7.31
N LEU A 173 13.24 11.96 -8.09
CA LEU A 173 14.58 11.65 -7.57
C LEU A 173 15.29 12.88 -6.98
N GLY A 174 14.97 14.07 -7.47
CA GLY A 174 15.41 15.35 -6.91
C GLY A 174 14.83 15.56 -5.52
N TRP A 175 13.52 15.37 -5.36
CA TRP A 175 12.84 15.43 -4.05
C TRP A 175 13.32 14.34 -3.09
N LEU A 176 13.53 13.12 -3.60
CA LEU A 176 13.96 11.95 -2.81
C LEU A 176 15.45 12.01 -2.40
N ARG A 177 16.22 12.97 -2.92
CA ARG A 177 17.65 13.08 -2.63
C ARG A 177 17.92 13.17 -1.12
N GLY A 178 18.74 12.26 -0.61
CA GLY A 178 19.06 12.18 0.83
C GLY A 178 17.91 11.70 1.71
N LYS A 179 16.83 11.14 1.13
CA LYS A 179 15.63 10.71 1.85
C LYS A 179 15.40 9.19 1.75
N HIS A 180 14.66 8.68 2.74
CA HIS A 180 14.09 7.35 2.73
C HIS A 180 12.56 7.39 2.62
N LEU A 181 12.04 6.91 1.50
CA LEU A 181 10.61 6.68 1.26
C LEU A 181 10.23 5.22 1.54
N ALA A 182 9.12 4.99 2.24
CA ALA A 182 8.58 3.65 2.44
C ALA A 182 7.13 3.52 1.95
N PHE A 183 6.84 2.48 1.17
CA PHE A 183 5.48 2.01 0.93
C PHE A 183 5.16 0.93 1.96
N VAL A 184 4.05 1.07 2.67
CA VAL A 184 3.63 0.18 3.74
C VAL A 184 2.17 -0.19 3.53
N GLY A 185 1.87 -1.50 3.50
CA GLY A 185 0.50 -1.91 3.28
C GLY A 185 0.35 -3.30 2.68
N ASP A 186 -0.75 -3.47 1.96
CA ASP A 186 -1.10 -4.70 1.26
C ASP A 186 -0.44 -4.80 -0.13
N SER A 187 -1.00 -5.66 -0.99
CA SER A 187 -0.47 -5.90 -2.32
C SER A 187 -0.63 -4.73 -3.28
N LEU A 188 -1.56 -3.80 -3.05
CA LEU A 188 -1.70 -2.58 -3.85
C LEU A 188 -0.66 -1.53 -3.47
N ALA A 189 -0.29 -1.43 -2.19
CA ALA A 189 0.86 -0.62 -1.75
C ALA A 189 2.14 -1.06 -2.48
N ARG A 190 2.37 -2.38 -2.56
CA ARG A 190 3.48 -2.97 -3.30
C ARG A 190 3.37 -2.71 -4.81
N ASN A 191 2.19 -2.87 -5.41
CA ASN A 191 1.98 -2.64 -6.84
C ASN A 191 2.31 -1.19 -7.23
N GLN A 192 1.90 -0.21 -6.40
CA GLN A 192 2.23 1.20 -6.60
C GLN A 192 3.73 1.46 -6.44
N ALA A 193 4.35 0.86 -5.43
CA ALA A 193 5.79 0.96 -5.23
C ALA A 193 6.58 0.40 -6.41
N GLU A 194 6.17 -0.75 -6.95
CA GLU A 194 6.82 -1.39 -8.10
C GLU A 194 6.68 -0.53 -9.37
N SER A 195 5.50 0.08 -9.59
CA SER A 195 5.31 1.13 -10.61
C SER A 195 6.30 2.28 -10.42
N LEU A 196 6.39 2.86 -9.21
CA LEU A 196 7.30 3.96 -8.93
C LEU A 196 8.74 3.56 -9.22
N MET A 197 9.16 2.38 -8.76
CA MET A 197 10.51 1.88 -9.01
C MET A 197 10.82 1.77 -10.50
N CYS A 198 9.87 1.37 -11.33
CA CYS A 198 10.04 1.33 -12.78
C CYS A 198 10.10 2.72 -13.42
N LEU A 199 9.24 3.64 -12.99
CA LEU A 199 9.28 5.03 -13.42
C LEU A 199 10.64 5.68 -13.10
N LEU A 200 11.17 5.45 -11.89
CA LEU A 200 12.48 5.97 -11.48
C LEU A 200 13.65 5.27 -12.21
N ALA A 201 13.53 3.96 -12.45
CA ALA A 201 14.55 3.17 -13.15
C ALA A 201 14.77 3.61 -14.61
N SER A 202 13.79 4.28 -15.22
CA SER A 202 13.96 4.92 -16.53
C SER A 202 15.07 5.98 -16.54
N ARG A 203 15.42 6.53 -15.36
CA ARG A 203 16.42 7.59 -15.22
C ARG A 203 17.63 7.25 -14.35
N SER A 204 17.45 6.49 -13.28
CA SER A 204 18.53 6.07 -12.38
C SER A 204 18.29 4.64 -11.92
N THR A 205 19.27 3.75 -12.10
CA THR A 205 19.11 2.33 -11.82
C THR A 205 19.06 2.05 -10.31
N PRO A 206 18.00 1.41 -9.79
CA PRO A 206 17.94 1.05 -8.39
C PRO A 206 18.77 -0.20 -8.08
N GLU A 207 19.49 -0.18 -6.97
CA GLU A 207 20.21 -1.34 -6.43
C GLU A 207 19.39 -1.96 -5.29
N LEU A 208 19.02 -3.24 -5.39
CA LEU A 208 18.38 -3.97 -4.29
C LEU A 208 19.42 -4.26 -3.20
N VAL A 209 19.31 -3.56 -2.06
CA VAL A 209 20.28 -3.64 -0.95
C VAL A 209 19.79 -4.45 0.25
N TYR A 210 18.49 -4.75 0.31
CA TYR A 210 17.92 -5.57 1.37
C TYR A 210 16.70 -6.34 0.88
N ARG A 211 16.60 -7.60 1.31
CA ARG A 211 15.43 -8.47 1.15
C ARG A 211 15.27 -9.34 2.39
N ASP A 212 14.05 -9.46 2.89
CA ASP A 212 13.70 -10.32 4.03
C ASP A 212 12.25 -10.80 3.91
N GLY A 213 11.95 -11.90 4.61
CA GLY A 213 10.64 -12.54 4.65
C GLY A 213 10.35 -13.46 3.45
N GLU A 214 9.39 -14.35 3.66
CA GLU A 214 8.82 -15.18 2.58
C GLU A 214 8.26 -14.29 1.47
N GLU A 215 8.37 -14.75 0.21
CA GLU A 215 7.89 -14.03 -0.97
C GLU A 215 8.42 -12.58 -1.10
N ASN A 216 9.55 -12.26 -0.48
CA ASN A 216 10.16 -10.93 -0.46
C ASN A 216 9.23 -9.83 0.09
N LYS A 217 8.53 -10.15 1.18
CA LYS A 217 7.64 -9.23 1.93
C LYS A 217 8.31 -7.90 2.32
N PHE A 218 9.63 -7.89 2.52
CA PHE A 218 10.38 -6.68 2.84
C PHE A 218 11.51 -6.47 1.84
N ARG A 219 11.55 -5.29 1.21
CA ARG A 219 12.59 -4.95 0.23
C ARG A 219 13.06 -3.51 0.41
N ARG A 220 14.34 -3.24 0.13
CA ARG A 220 14.90 -1.89 0.07
C ARG A 220 15.80 -1.75 -1.14
N TRP A 221 15.60 -0.67 -1.87
CA TRP A 221 16.45 -0.26 -2.97
C TRP A 221 17.17 1.04 -2.63
N ALA A 222 18.37 1.19 -3.18
CA ALA A 222 19.17 2.40 -3.11
C ALA A 222 19.37 2.99 -4.51
N PHE A 223 19.17 4.31 -4.63
CA PHE A 223 19.58 5.11 -5.76
C PHE A 223 20.85 5.87 -5.36
N ARG A 224 22.02 5.28 -5.66
CA ARG A 224 23.32 5.74 -5.14
C ARG A 224 23.63 7.20 -5.50
N GLU A 225 23.35 7.60 -6.74
CA GLU A 225 23.57 8.97 -7.25
C GLU A 225 22.73 10.04 -6.52
N HIS A 226 21.65 9.60 -5.88
CA HIS A 226 20.71 10.45 -5.15
C HIS A 226 20.85 10.32 -3.64
N ASN A 227 21.70 9.41 -3.14
CA ASN A 227 21.72 9.03 -1.73
C ASN A 227 20.29 8.80 -1.20
N ALA A 228 19.48 8.10 -1.99
CA ALA A 228 18.05 7.95 -1.78
C ALA A 228 17.69 6.47 -1.63
N THR A 229 16.68 6.17 -0.82
CA THR A 229 16.20 4.81 -0.62
C THR A 229 14.69 4.72 -0.73
N VAL A 230 14.22 3.61 -1.31
CA VAL A 230 12.81 3.25 -1.36
C VAL A 230 12.66 1.88 -0.71
N SER A 231 11.73 1.73 0.24
CA SER A 231 11.41 0.46 0.88
C SER A 231 9.96 0.06 0.64
N ILE A 232 9.73 -1.25 0.64
CA ILE A 232 8.40 -1.86 0.72
C ILE A 232 8.34 -2.65 2.02
N PHE A 233 7.31 -2.40 2.81
CA PHE A 233 6.95 -3.17 4.00
C PHE A 233 5.57 -3.80 3.80
N TRP A 234 5.53 -5.11 3.71
CA TRP A 234 4.29 -5.87 3.77
C TRP A 234 3.67 -5.75 5.16
N SER A 235 2.53 -5.05 5.24
CA SER A 235 1.76 -4.84 6.46
C SER A 235 0.28 -4.62 6.08
N PRO A 236 -0.44 -5.69 5.69
CA PRO A 236 -1.74 -5.58 5.01
C PRO A 236 -2.87 -4.98 5.86
N PHE A 237 -2.67 -4.89 7.17
CA PHE A 237 -3.60 -4.24 8.11
C PHE A 237 -2.96 -3.04 8.84
N LEU A 238 -1.68 -2.74 8.61
CA LEU A 238 -0.81 -1.79 9.35
C LEU A 238 -0.58 -2.12 10.84
N VAL A 239 -1.54 -2.79 11.47
CA VAL A 239 -1.47 -3.35 12.81
C VAL A 239 -0.86 -4.74 12.82
N LYS A 240 -0.53 -5.25 14.00
CA LYS A 240 0.00 -6.60 14.18
C LYS A 240 -1.02 -7.62 13.66
N VAL A 241 -0.52 -8.59 12.91
CA VAL A 241 -1.34 -9.67 12.33
C VAL A 241 -0.61 -11.01 12.42
N ALA A 242 -1.37 -12.08 12.67
CA ALA A 242 -0.96 -13.44 12.34
C ALA A 242 -1.76 -13.90 11.12
N GLU A 243 -1.07 -13.93 9.98
CA GLU A 243 -1.67 -14.21 8.67
C GLU A 243 -1.87 -15.72 8.45
N LYS A 244 -2.82 -16.06 7.56
CA LYS A 244 -3.00 -17.42 7.01
C LYS A 244 -3.18 -18.50 8.08
N ALA A 245 -3.83 -18.17 9.19
CA ALA A 245 -4.31 -19.17 10.13
C ALA A 245 -5.41 -20.01 9.47
N GLU A 246 -5.62 -21.25 9.91
CA GLU A 246 -6.62 -22.15 9.36
C GLU A 246 -7.43 -22.79 10.49
N HIS A 247 -8.75 -22.73 10.37
CA HIS A 247 -9.67 -23.40 11.27
C HIS A 247 -10.87 -23.90 10.46
N ALA A 248 -11.26 -25.16 10.67
CA ALA A 248 -12.35 -25.81 9.94
C ALA A 248 -12.23 -25.69 8.40
N GLY A 249 -11.01 -25.64 7.86
CA GLY A 249 -10.76 -25.48 6.42
C GLY A 249 -10.93 -24.05 5.88
N VAL A 250 -11.29 -23.09 6.73
CA VAL A 250 -11.36 -21.66 6.38
C VAL A 250 -10.07 -20.97 6.81
N ARG A 251 -9.38 -20.38 5.84
CA ARG A 251 -8.22 -19.53 6.09
C ARG A 251 -8.67 -18.15 6.55
N HIS A 252 -8.08 -17.66 7.64
CA HIS A 252 -8.39 -16.36 8.20
C HIS A 252 -7.13 -15.65 8.71
N ASN A 253 -7.26 -14.36 8.99
CA ASN A 253 -6.22 -13.56 9.62
C ASN A 253 -6.61 -13.23 11.06
N ASN A 254 -5.66 -13.30 11.99
CA ASN A 254 -5.85 -12.79 13.35
C ASN A 254 -5.24 -11.39 13.43
N VAL A 255 -6.09 -10.37 13.56
CA VAL A 255 -5.71 -8.95 13.51
C VAL A 255 -5.80 -8.37 14.93
N PHE A 256 -4.72 -7.80 15.42
CA PHE A 256 -4.61 -7.29 16.79
C PHE A 256 -4.65 -5.76 16.78
N LEU A 257 -5.81 -5.17 17.08
CA LEU A 257 -6.09 -3.73 16.90
C LEU A 257 -5.43 -2.84 17.96
N ASP A 258 -4.91 -3.45 19.03
CA ASP A 258 -4.17 -2.81 20.12
C ASP A 258 -2.64 -2.87 19.95
N ALA A 259 -2.14 -3.55 18.92
CA ALA A 259 -0.72 -3.69 18.66
C ALA A 259 -0.38 -3.33 17.21
N PHE A 260 0.74 -2.66 16.99
CA PHE A 260 1.17 -2.25 15.65
C PHE A 260 2.18 -3.22 15.04
N ASP A 261 2.31 -3.19 13.71
CA ASP A 261 3.37 -3.94 13.05
C ASP A 261 4.73 -3.25 13.23
N GLU A 262 5.49 -3.72 14.21
CA GLU A 262 6.80 -3.18 14.55
C GLU A 262 7.86 -3.38 13.46
N ARG A 263 7.61 -4.17 12.40
CA ARG A 263 8.56 -4.30 11.27
C ARG A 263 8.81 -2.96 10.58
N TRP A 264 7.81 -2.09 10.53
CA TRP A 264 7.93 -0.75 9.95
C TRP A 264 7.74 0.36 10.99
N MET A 265 6.88 0.18 11.99
CA MET A 265 6.62 1.22 13.00
C MET A 265 7.85 1.55 13.87
N SER A 266 8.73 0.57 14.10
CA SER A 266 10.01 0.79 14.80
C SER A 266 11.03 1.57 13.96
N ARG A 267 10.78 1.75 12.66
CA ARG A 267 11.65 2.42 11.69
C ARG A 267 11.22 3.84 11.36
N LEU A 268 10.11 4.34 11.92
CA LEU A 268 9.57 5.68 11.61
C LEU A 268 10.60 6.82 11.74
N TRP A 269 11.58 6.68 12.63
CA TRP A 269 12.64 7.66 12.80
C TRP A 269 13.57 7.75 11.58
N ASP A 270 13.84 6.62 10.91
CA ASP A 270 14.64 6.51 9.68
C ASP A 270 13.91 7.07 8.44
N LEU A 271 12.57 7.06 8.45
CA LEU A 271 11.76 7.34 7.27
C LEU A 271 11.46 8.84 7.14
N ASP A 272 11.75 9.43 5.98
CA ASP A 272 11.41 10.83 5.69
C ASP A 272 10.00 10.95 5.07
N ALA A 273 9.55 9.89 4.40
CA ALA A 273 8.19 9.80 3.90
C ALA A 273 7.63 8.37 3.93
N VAL A 274 6.32 8.27 4.14
CA VAL A 274 5.59 7.00 4.17
C VAL A 274 4.36 7.10 3.27
N VAL A 275 4.14 6.09 2.43
CA VAL A 275 2.91 5.90 1.65
C VAL A 275 2.20 4.67 2.18
N LEU A 276 1.04 4.89 2.80
CA LEU A 276 0.19 3.86 3.37
C LEU A 276 -0.86 3.44 2.34
N SER A 277 -1.15 2.14 2.23
CA SER A 277 -2.28 1.65 1.43
C SER A 277 -2.76 0.28 1.92
N ILE A 278 -4.02 0.20 2.35
CA ILE A 278 -4.65 -1.02 2.85
C ILE A 278 -6.11 -1.06 2.41
N GLY A 279 -6.69 -2.25 2.29
CA GLY A 279 -8.13 -2.41 2.27
C GLY A 279 -8.60 -3.79 1.86
N HIS A 280 -8.01 -4.37 0.82
CA HIS A 280 -8.46 -5.66 0.26
C HIS A 280 -8.42 -6.80 1.28
N TRP A 281 -7.48 -6.74 2.23
CA TRP A 281 -7.32 -7.75 3.28
C TRP A 281 -8.41 -7.70 4.37
N PHE A 282 -9.16 -6.61 4.47
CA PHE A 282 -10.34 -6.53 5.35
C PHE A 282 -11.58 -7.19 4.72
N LEU A 283 -11.53 -7.52 3.43
CA LEU A 283 -12.63 -8.15 2.71
C LEU A 283 -12.61 -9.69 2.80
N ILE A 284 -11.51 -10.27 3.28
CA ILE A 284 -11.34 -11.72 3.47
C ILE A 284 -11.50 -12.10 4.94
N PRO A 285 -11.78 -13.38 5.26
CA PRO A 285 -12.06 -13.81 6.63
C PRO A 285 -11.01 -13.36 7.65
N GLY A 286 -11.49 -12.85 8.79
CA GLY A 286 -10.63 -12.27 9.82
C GLY A 286 -11.25 -12.36 11.21
N ILE A 287 -10.42 -12.59 12.22
CA ILE A 287 -10.77 -12.52 13.64
C ILE A 287 -10.05 -11.31 14.23
N TYR A 288 -10.82 -10.45 14.90
CA TYR A 288 -10.38 -9.18 15.40
C TYR A 288 -10.17 -9.24 16.91
N HIS A 289 -8.97 -8.91 17.34
CA HIS A 289 -8.55 -8.92 18.73
C HIS A 289 -8.28 -7.50 19.22
N ASN A 290 -8.61 -7.21 20.47
CA ASN A 290 -8.27 -5.95 21.13
C ASN A 290 -8.06 -6.22 22.62
N ALA A 291 -6.91 -5.79 23.17
CA ALA A 291 -6.54 -6.03 24.56
C ALA A 291 -6.58 -7.51 24.98
N GLY A 292 -6.29 -8.41 24.04
CA GLY A 292 -6.32 -9.87 24.27
C GLY A 292 -7.70 -10.53 24.17
N GLU A 293 -8.77 -9.76 23.90
CA GLU A 293 -10.12 -10.28 23.72
C GLU A 293 -10.53 -10.29 22.24
N VAL A 294 -11.32 -11.28 21.82
CA VAL A 294 -11.95 -11.28 20.50
C VAL A 294 -13.11 -10.31 20.52
N VAL A 295 -13.02 -9.24 19.73
CA VAL A 295 -14.04 -8.18 19.63
C VAL A 295 -14.98 -8.36 18.45
N GLY A 296 -14.66 -9.29 17.55
CA GLY A 296 -15.52 -9.61 16.42
C GLY A 296 -14.78 -10.37 15.33
N CYS A 297 -15.45 -10.57 14.21
CA CYS A 297 -14.91 -11.26 13.05
C CYS A 297 -15.58 -10.81 11.75
N HIS A 298 -15.01 -11.18 10.61
CA HIS A 298 -15.58 -11.00 9.28
C HIS A 298 -15.57 -12.35 8.55
N ASP A 299 -16.67 -12.67 7.87
CA ASP A 299 -16.88 -13.89 7.10
C ASP A 299 -16.54 -15.16 7.91
N CYS A 300 -17.28 -15.30 9.01
CA CYS A 300 -16.81 -16.03 10.19
C CYS A 300 -17.80 -17.09 10.68
N ALA A 301 -18.73 -17.51 9.82
CA ALA A 301 -19.77 -18.51 10.13
C ALA A 301 -19.22 -19.76 10.84
N GLU A 302 -17.98 -20.14 10.55
CA GLU A 302 -17.28 -21.32 11.09
C GLU A 302 -16.47 -21.07 12.38
N PHE A 303 -16.32 -19.83 12.86
CA PHE A 303 -15.46 -19.51 14.01
C PHE A 303 -16.21 -19.29 15.33
N ASN A 304 -17.55 -19.36 15.33
CA ASN A 304 -18.41 -19.12 16.50
C ASN A 304 -18.10 -17.78 17.21
N HIS A 305 -17.79 -16.74 16.42
CA HIS A 305 -17.56 -15.37 16.89
C HIS A 305 -18.64 -14.41 16.34
N THR A 306 -18.76 -13.24 16.94
CA THR A 306 -19.75 -12.23 16.52
C THR A 306 -19.29 -11.53 15.24
N GLU A 307 -20.05 -11.71 14.16
CA GLU A 307 -19.84 -11.00 12.90
C GLU A 307 -19.88 -9.49 13.14
N THR A 308 -18.87 -8.78 12.66
CA THR A 308 -18.70 -7.34 12.82
C THR A 308 -18.44 -6.72 11.46
N PRO A 309 -19.12 -5.62 11.10
CA PRO A 309 -18.85 -4.93 9.85
C PRO A 309 -17.38 -4.52 9.75
N PHE A 310 -16.66 -5.06 8.77
CA PHE A 310 -15.23 -4.80 8.61
C PHE A 310 -14.89 -3.31 8.44
N PHE A 311 -15.84 -2.47 7.98
CA PHE A 311 -15.65 -1.01 7.88
C PHE A 311 -15.28 -0.37 9.22
N ALA A 312 -15.88 -0.81 10.33
CA ALA A 312 -15.57 -0.28 11.66
C ALA A 312 -14.13 -0.63 12.06
N VAL A 313 -13.71 -1.85 11.75
CA VAL A 313 -12.35 -2.35 12.02
C VAL A 313 -11.32 -1.66 11.13
N PHE A 314 -11.64 -1.49 9.85
CA PHE A 314 -10.83 -0.73 8.89
C PHE A 314 -10.61 0.69 9.37
N LYS A 315 -11.68 1.40 9.73
CA LYS A 315 -11.62 2.75 10.30
C LYS A 315 -10.74 2.79 11.55
N GLN A 316 -10.91 1.82 12.46
CA GLN A 316 -10.11 1.74 13.67
C GLN A 316 -8.61 1.51 13.37
N ALA A 317 -8.28 0.65 12.42
CA ALA A 317 -6.89 0.40 12.02
C ALA A 317 -6.23 1.66 11.42
N VAL A 318 -6.95 2.37 10.53
CA VAL A 318 -6.50 3.65 9.95
C VAL A 318 -6.28 4.68 11.05
N HIS A 319 -7.31 4.92 11.87
CA HIS A 319 -7.29 5.89 12.96
C HIS A 319 -6.11 5.66 13.93
N ARG A 320 -5.99 4.43 14.45
CA ARG A 320 -4.96 4.08 15.43
C ARG A 320 -3.56 4.19 14.85
N THR A 321 -3.38 3.81 13.58
CA THR A 321 -2.07 3.91 12.91
C THR A 321 -1.63 5.37 12.78
N LEU A 322 -2.51 6.25 12.29
CA LEU A 322 -2.21 7.68 12.14
C LEU A 322 -1.94 8.35 13.49
N ALA A 323 -2.73 8.03 14.51
CA ALA A 323 -2.52 8.50 15.88
C ALA A 323 -1.17 8.04 16.44
N GLU A 324 -0.79 6.78 16.23
CA GLU A 324 0.47 6.24 16.73
C GLU A 324 1.69 6.83 16.02
N ILE A 325 1.63 7.05 14.70
CA ILE A 325 2.69 7.76 13.98
C ILE A 325 2.88 9.16 14.60
N THR A 326 1.79 9.88 14.82
CA THR A 326 1.82 11.22 15.45
C THR A 326 2.44 11.14 16.84
N ARG A 327 2.00 10.19 17.68
CA ARG A 327 2.52 9.99 19.03
C ARG A 327 4.02 9.71 19.04
N ARG A 328 4.50 8.77 18.20
CA ARG A 328 5.94 8.43 18.11
C ARG A 328 6.75 9.59 17.57
N HIS A 329 6.23 10.32 16.59
CA HIS A 329 6.88 11.52 16.03
C HIS A 329 7.05 12.61 17.10
N VAL A 330 6.00 12.93 17.85
CA VAL A 330 6.05 13.93 18.92
C VAL A 330 7.03 13.51 20.03
N LEU A 331 7.02 12.24 20.42
CA LEU A 331 7.97 11.72 21.43
C LEU A 331 9.43 11.77 20.96
N ALA A 332 9.68 11.50 19.69
CA ALA A 332 11.02 11.63 19.10
C ALA A 332 11.46 13.10 18.95
N GLY A 333 10.51 14.02 18.80
CA GLY A 333 10.72 15.47 18.59
C GLY A 333 11.40 16.23 19.74
N GLY A 334 11.72 15.56 20.86
CA GLY A 334 12.62 16.11 21.89
C GLY A 334 14.09 16.16 21.46
N ALA A 335 14.50 15.40 20.43
CA ALA A 335 15.91 15.23 20.05
C ALA A 335 16.31 15.81 18.67
N ASP A 336 15.37 15.99 17.73
CA ASP A 336 15.67 16.58 16.41
C ASP A 336 14.44 17.28 15.83
N LYS A 337 14.38 18.61 15.95
CA LYS A 337 13.30 19.45 15.41
C LYS A 337 13.41 19.68 13.89
N SER A 338 14.32 19.00 13.17
CA SER A 338 14.75 19.47 11.84
C SER A 338 14.19 18.75 10.61
N LYS A 339 13.33 17.72 10.74
CA LYS A 339 12.82 17.00 9.56
C LYS A 339 11.30 17.06 9.44
N ASN A 340 10.84 17.87 8.48
CA ASN A 340 9.47 17.79 7.98
C ASN A 340 9.26 16.40 7.36
N LYS A 341 8.40 15.57 7.97
CA LYS A 341 8.06 14.22 7.49
C LYS A 341 6.69 14.25 6.81
N VAL A 342 6.53 13.42 5.79
CA VAL A 342 5.26 13.32 5.03
C VAL A 342 4.69 11.90 5.14
N VAL A 343 3.41 11.79 5.45
CA VAL A 343 2.66 10.54 5.42
C VAL A 343 1.50 10.70 4.45
N ALA A 344 1.61 10.05 3.30
CA ALA A 344 0.51 9.93 2.35
C ALA A 344 -0.28 8.66 2.64
N PHE A 345 -1.61 8.72 2.62
CA PHE A 345 -2.47 7.54 2.70
C PHE A 345 -3.28 7.41 1.41
N THR A 346 -3.02 6.36 0.65
CA THR A 346 -3.70 6.05 -0.60
C THR A 346 -5.09 5.52 -0.31
N THR A 347 -6.11 6.14 -0.90
CA THR A 347 -7.49 5.67 -0.77
C THR A 347 -7.69 4.32 -1.47
N PHE A 348 -8.82 3.67 -1.22
CA PHE A 348 -9.09 2.31 -1.69
C PHE A 348 -9.01 2.18 -3.23
N SER A 349 -8.22 1.23 -3.72
CA SER A 349 -8.15 0.86 -5.14
C SER A 349 -9.19 -0.22 -5.45
N PRO A 350 -10.21 0.04 -6.27
CA PRO A 350 -11.27 -0.92 -6.56
C PRO A 350 -10.81 -2.11 -7.39
N ALA A 351 -11.55 -3.21 -7.27
CA ALA A 351 -11.49 -4.36 -8.16
C ALA A 351 -12.64 -4.31 -9.18
N HIS A 352 -12.47 -4.92 -10.36
CA HIS A 352 -13.47 -4.88 -11.44
C HIS A 352 -13.91 -6.27 -11.89
N PHE A 353 -14.47 -7.07 -10.97
CA PHE A 353 -15.01 -8.38 -11.32
C PHE A 353 -16.37 -8.30 -12.01
N ASP A 354 -16.45 -8.88 -13.22
CA ASP A 354 -17.66 -9.23 -13.96
C ASP A 354 -17.93 -10.74 -13.76
N GLY A 355 -18.49 -11.10 -12.60
CA GLY A 355 -18.78 -12.49 -12.22
C GLY A 355 -17.74 -13.13 -11.29
N GLU A 356 -17.56 -14.45 -11.38
CA GLU A 356 -16.58 -15.18 -10.56
C GLU A 356 -15.16 -14.98 -11.08
N TRP A 357 -14.19 -14.94 -10.17
CA TRP A 357 -12.78 -14.65 -10.45
C TRP A 357 -12.09 -15.67 -11.37
N ASP A 358 -12.60 -16.90 -11.46
CA ASP A 358 -12.06 -17.99 -12.26
C ASP A 358 -12.85 -18.26 -13.56
N LYS A 359 -13.74 -17.34 -13.94
CA LYS A 359 -14.48 -17.38 -15.21
C LYS A 359 -13.75 -16.62 -16.30
N ALA A 360 -13.83 -17.14 -17.53
CA ALA A 360 -13.42 -16.38 -18.70
C ALA A 360 -14.23 -15.07 -18.78
N GLY A 361 -13.53 -13.95 -18.92
CA GLY A 361 -14.18 -12.64 -19.01
C GLY A 361 -14.40 -11.89 -17.69
N ALA A 362 -13.85 -12.37 -16.57
CA ALA A 362 -14.06 -11.75 -15.26
C ALA A 362 -13.60 -10.29 -15.14
N CYS A 363 -12.77 -9.77 -16.05
CA CYS A 363 -12.48 -8.33 -16.20
C CYS A 363 -11.90 -8.03 -17.60
N ASN A 364 -12.70 -8.21 -18.64
CA ASN A 364 -12.22 -8.16 -20.04
C ASN A 364 -12.36 -6.80 -20.74
N LYS A 365 -12.66 -5.73 -19.99
CA LYS A 365 -12.83 -4.41 -20.60
C LYS A 365 -11.48 -3.91 -21.12
N THR A 366 -11.50 -3.24 -22.26
CA THR A 366 -10.29 -2.76 -22.96
C THR A 366 -10.25 -1.23 -23.08
N ARG A 367 -11.21 -0.55 -22.45
CA ARG A 367 -11.27 0.91 -22.34
C ARG A 367 -11.71 1.36 -20.95
N PRO A 368 -11.32 2.57 -20.53
CA PRO A 368 -11.88 3.22 -19.36
C PRO A 368 -13.40 3.43 -19.46
N TYR A 369 -14.02 3.53 -18.30
CA TYR A 369 -15.35 4.11 -18.19
C TYR A 369 -15.28 5.63 -18.40
N LYS A 370 -16.31 6.18 -19.04
CA LYS A 370 -16.55 7.63 -19.04
C LYS A 370 -17.19 8.06 -17.72
N ASN A 371 -17.12 9.35 -17.42
CA ASN A 371 -17.85 9.92 -16.29
C ASN A 371 -19.36 9.59 -16.40
N GLY A 372 -19.92 9.05 -15.31
CA GLY A 372 -21.30 8.59 -15.24
C GLY A 372 -21.57 7.19 -15.81
N GLU A 373 -20.61 6.52 -16.46
CA GLU A 373 -20.78 5.12 -16.90
C GLU A 373 -20.67 4.13 -15.73
N LYS A 374 -19.92 4.49 -14.68
CA LYS A 374 -19.71 3.65 -13.49
C LYS A 374 -19.57 4.51 -12.24
N GLU A 375 -20.54 4.37 -11.34
CA GLU A 375 -20.44 4.90 -9.98
C GLU A 375 -19.61 3.97 -9.10
N ALA A 376 -18.96 4.54 -8.08
CA ALA A 376 -18.29 3.75 -7.05
C ALA A 376 -19.32 2.92 -6.28
N GLY A 377 -18.99 1.66 -5.99
CA GLY A 377 -19.82 0.84 -5.11
C GLY A 377 -19.79 1.35 -3.67
N TYR A 378 -20.70 0.83 -2.85
CA TYR A 378 -20.79 1.21 -1.43
C TYR A 378 -19.46 0.96 -0.69
N THR A 379 -18.83 -0.20 -0.92
CA THR A 379 -17.53 -0.54 -0.31
C THR A 379 -16.45 0.46 -0.68
N GLU A 380 -16.29 0.76 -1.97
CA GLU A 380 -15.30 1.71 -2.46
C GLU A 380 -15.52 3.10 -1.87
N ALA A 381 -16.77 3.57 -1.86
CA ALA A 381 -17.14 4.88 -1.35
C ALA A 381 -16.88 5.00 0.16
N GLU A 382 -17.27 4.00 0.96
CA GLU A 382 -17.13 4.04 2.41
C GLU A 382 -15.66 3.92 2.87
N MET A 383 -14.87 3.08 2.20
CA MET A 383 -13.43 2.96 2.48
C MET A 383 -12.66 4.21 2.05
N ARG A 384 -12.98 4.79 0.88
CA ARG A 384 -12.41 6.08 0.45
C ARG A 384 -12.72 7.17 1.46
N LYS A 385 -14.00 7.33 1.82
CA LYS A 385 -14.46 8.32 2.80
C LYS A 385 -13.71 8.19 4.12
N THR A 386 -13.59 6.96 4.64
CA THR A 386 -12.84 6.68 5.88
C THR A 386 -11.40 7.19 5.79
N VAL A 387 -10.67 6.88 4.72
CA VAL A 387 -9.28 7.34 4.56
C VAL A 387 -9.22 8.87 4.50
N VAL A 388 -10.09 9.51 3.71
CA VAL A 388 -10.10 10.97 3.56
C VAL A 388 -10.40 11.67 4.90
N GLU A 389 -11.41 11.20 5.64
CA GLU A 389 -11.81 11.79 6.92
C GLU A 389 -10.74 11.59 8.01
N GLU A 390 -10.18 10.38 8.14
CA GLU A 390 -9.17 10.08 9.16
C GLU A 390 -7.84 10.79 8.88
N VAL A 391 -7.45 10.91 7.60
CA VAL A 391 -6.26 11.69 7.22
C VAL A 391 -6.47 13.19 7.48
N ALA A 392 -7.64 13.74 7.18
CA ALA A 392 -7.95 15.14 7.48
C ALA A 392 -7.92 15.40 8.99
N ALA A 393 -8.47 14.49 9.79
CA ALA A 393 -8.42 14.58 11.25
C ALA A 393 -6.97 14.49 11.78
N ALA A 394 -6.17 13.56 11.27
CA ALA A 394 -4.76 13.42 11.64
C ALA A 394 -3.94 14.65 11.23
N ALA A 395 -4.18 15.21 10.05
CA ALA A 395 -3.54 16.44 9.59
C ALA A 395 -3.84 17.62 10.53
N ALA A 396 -5.09 17.78 10.95
CA ALA A 396 -5.48 18.80 11.90
C ALA A 396 -4.81 18.60 13.27
N ALA A 397 -4.77 17.36 13.77
CA ALA A 397 -4.13 17.04 15.06
C ALA A 397 -2.60 17.23 15.04
N ALA A 398 -1.96 17.04 13.88
CA ALA A 398 -0.51 17.11 13.73
C ALA A 398 0.01 18.46 13.21
N ALA A 399 -0.86 19.46 13.00
CA ALA A 399 -0.53 20.73 12.33
C ALA A 399 0.69 21.48 12.91
N SER A 400 0.96 21.35 14.21
CA SER A 400 2.07 22.02 14.90
C SER A 400 3.31 21.13 15.12
N THR A 401 3.33 19.92 14.55
CA THR A 401 4.33 18.88 14.86
C THR A 401 5.42 18.73 13.80
N GLY A 402 5.28 19.38 12.64
CA GLY A 402 6.16 19.18 11.48
C GLY A 402 5.91 17.86 10.72
N LEU A 403 4.92 17.07 11.15
CA LEU A 403 4.41 15.90 10.44
C LEU A 403 3.22 16.31 9.57
N ARG A 404 3.31 16.05 8.27
CA ARG A 404 2.23 16.34 7.31
C ARG A 404 1.53 15.05 6.89
N PHE A 405 0.22 15.00 7.09
CA PHE A 405 -0.64 13.96 6.54
C PHE A 405 -1.33 14.44 5.26
N ALA A 406 -1.46 13.56 4.28
CA ALA A 406 -2.20 13.84 3.05
C ALA A 406 -2.89 12.59 2.50
N ALA A 407 -4.12 12.73 2.04
CA ALA A 407 -4.81 11.67 1.32
C ALA A 407 -4.32 11.66 -0.13
N LEU A 408 -3.84 10.51 -0.60
CA LEU A 408 -3.62 10.23 -2.01
C LEU A 408 -4.91 9.63 -2.56
N ASP A 409 -5.85 10.50 -2.93
CA ASP A 409 -7.21 10.10 -3.34
C ASP A 409 -7.26 9.67 -4.80
N VAL A 410 -7.21 8.35 -5.00
CA VAL A 410 -7.15 7.69 -6.31
C VAL A 410 -8.36 6.81 -6.59
N THR A 411 -9.32 6.73 -5.66
CA THR A 411 -10.43 5.76 -5.78
C THR A 411 -11.29 6.05 -7.01
N THR A 412 -11.63 7.31 -7.25
CA THR A 412 -12.46 7.72 -8.40
C THR A 412 -11.79 7.39 -9.72
N LEU A 413 -10.54 7.83 -9.92
CA LEU A 413 -9.82 7.58 -11.18
C LEU A 413 -9.59 6.09 -11.40
N ALA A 414 -9.30 5.32 -10.34
CA ALA A 414 -9.09 3.88 -10.43
C ALA A 414 -10.40 3.13 -10.77
N ASN A 415 -11.53 3.56 -10.21
CA ASN A 415 -12.86 2.99 -10.51
C ASN A 415 -13.28 3.15 -11.98
N LEU A 416 -12.66 4.09 -12.69
CA LEU A 416 -12.91 4.30 -14.12
C LEU A 416 -11.96 3.50 -15.01
N ARG A 417 -11.08 2.65 -14.46
CA ARG A 417 -10.04 1.91 -15.19
C ARG A 417 -10.19 0.39 -15.18
N PRO A 418 -11.34 -0.19 -15.52
CA PRO A 418 -11.46 -1.65 -15.56
C PRO A 418 -10.51 -2.30 -16.59
N ASP A 419 -10.00 -1.52 -17.55
CA ASP A 419 -9.03 -1.93 -18.57
C ASP A 419 -7.60 -2.09 -18.06
N GLY A 420 -7.29 -1.56 -16.88
CA GLY A 420 -5.93 -1.55 -16.34
C GLY A 420 -5.49 -2.84 -15.65
N HIS A 421 -6.38 -3.81 -15.44
CA HIS A 421 -6.10 -5.05 -14.71
C HIS A 421 -5.37 -6.10 -15.56
N PRO A 422 -4.54 -6.98 -14.96
CA PRO A 422 -3.97 -8.12 -15.66
C PRO A 422 -5.02 -9.08 -16.23
N GLY A 423 -6.12 -9.28 -15.50
CA GLY A 423 -7.12 -10.28 -15.84
C GLY A 423 -6.46 -11.65 -16.02
N PRO A 424 -6.68 -12.34 -17.14
CA PRO A 424 -6.07 -13.64 -17.39
C PRO A 424 -4.55 -13.56 -17.60
N TYR A 425 -4.01 -12.41 -18.03
CA TYR A 425 -2.59 -12.21 -18.34
C TYR A 425 -1.72 -12.00 -17.09
N MET A 426 -2.17 -12.50 -15.95
CA MET A 426 -1.34 -12.65 -14.74
C MET A 426 -0.39 -13.86 -14.81
N ARG A 427 -0.49 -14.69 -15.86
CA ARG A 427 0.40 -15.81 -16.17
C ARG A 427 0.55 -15.96 -17.67
N ASP A 428 1.65 -16.59 -18.10
CA ASP A 428 1.85 -17.05 -19.46
C ASP A 428 0.77 -18.05 -19.91
N ASP A 429 0.43 -17.99 -21.20
CA ASP A 429 -0.52 -18.89 -21.87
C ASP A 429 -1.81 -19.17 -21.05
N PRO A 430 -2.55 -18.11 -20.66
CA PRO A 430 -3.65 -18.27 -19.71
C PRO A 430 -4.85 -19.06 -20.26
N PHE A 431 -4.85 -19.36 -21.57
CA PHE A 431 -5.87 -20.12 -22.27
C PHE A 431 -5.38 -21.49 -22.78
N GLY A 432 -4.13 -21.87 -22.52
CA GLY A 432 -3.51 -23.10 -23.02
C GLY A 432 -4.08 -24.41 -22.45
N GLY A 433 -4.84 -24.33 -21.35
CA GLY A 433 -5.43 -25.49 -20.65
C GLY A 433 -6.61 -26.19 -21.35
N GLY A 434 -6.94 -25.81 -22.59
CA GLY A 434 -8.06 -26.38 -23.36
C GLY A 434 -9.35 -25.58 -23.18
N GLY A 435 -9.81 -24.94 -24.26
CA GLY A 435 -10.87 -23.93 -24.24
C GLY A 435 -12.27 -24.40 -23.78
N GLY A 436 -13.18 -23.42 -23.70
CA GLY A 436 -14.64 -23.62 -23.60
C GLY A 436 -15.20 -24.07 -22.24
N GLY A 437 -14.36 -24.46 -21.27
CA GLY A 437 -14.81 -24.85 -19.93
C GLY A 437 -13.74 -24.91 -18.83
N ALA A 438 -12.46 -24.67 -19.15
CA ALA A 438 -11.41 -24.55 -18.13
C ALA A 438 -11.57 -23.26 -17.33
N ARG A 439 -11.40 -23.35 -16.01
CA ARG A 439 -11.32 -22.19 -15.11
C ARG A 439 -10.11 -21.35 -15.49
N VAL A 440 -10.33 -20.09 -15.85
CA VAL A 440 -9.27 -19.13 -16.19
C VAL A 440 -9.10 -18.24 -14.96
N GLN A 441 -7.97 -18.34 -14.28
CA GLN A 441 -7.70 -17.47 -13.14
C GLN A 441 -7.50 -16.03 -13.62
N ASN A 442 -8.25 -15.08 -13.06
CA ASN A 442 -8.08 -13.66 -13.36
C ASN A 442 -7.61 -12.89 -12.14
N ASP A 443 -6.74 -11.91 -12.38
CA ASP A 443 -6.43 -10.85 -11.43
C ASP A 443 -7.16 -9.56 -11.84
N CYS A 444 -8.27 -9.28 -11.20
CA CYS A 444 -9.06 -8.06 -11.40
C CYS A 444 -8.90 -7.08 -10.23
N VAL A 445 -7.83 -7.22 -9.44
CA VAL A 445 -7.54 -6.44 -8.24
C VAL A 445 -6.29 -5.59 -8.46
N HIS A 446 -5.20 -6.19 -8.93
CA HIS A 446 -3.94 -5.50 -9.19
C HIS A 446 -3.93 -4.85 -10.58
N TRP A 447 -2.88 -4.08 -10.86
CA TRP A 447 -2.74 -3.30 -12.08
C TRP A 447 -1.57 -3.80 -12.91
N CYS A 448 -1.76 -3.84 -14.23
CA CYS A 448 -0.67 -4.04 -15.18
C CYS A 448 0.39 -2.93 -15.02
N LEU A 449 1.65 -3.30 -15.21
CA LEU A 449 2.79 -2.37 -15.25
C LEU A 449 3.49 -2.45 -16.62
N PRO A 450 3.68 -1.30 -17.32
CA PRO A 450 3.06 0.01 -17.11
C PRO A 450 1.52 -0.02 -17.20
N GLY A 451 0.86 1.00 -16.66
CA GLY A 451 -0.61 1.08 -16.64
C GLY A 451 -1.20 2.16 -15.73
N ALA A 452 -2.48 2.00 -15.37
CA ALA A 452 -3.26 3.00 -14.62
C ALA A 452 -2.61 3.42 -13.29
N ILE A 453 -1.91 2.52 -12.63
CA ILE A 453 -1.25 2.77 -11.34
C ILE A 453 -0.05 3.72 -11.45
N ASP A 454 0.50 3.95 -12.66
CA ASP A 454 1.54 4.96 -12.87
C ASP A 454 1.01 6.37 -12.55
N THR A 455 -0.26 6.65 -12.85
CA THR A 455 -0.94 7.92 -12.49
C THR A 455 -1.06 8.10 -10.97
N PHE A 456 -1.07 7.03 -10.18
CA PHE A 456 -1.07 7.17 -8.71
C PHE A 456 0.25 7.80 -8.26
N ASN A 457 1.34 7.51 -8.97
CA ASN A 457 2.66 8.09 -8.69
C ASN A 457 2.82 9.51 -9.26
N GLU A 458 2.09 9.86 -10.33
CA GLU A 458 1.94 11.27 -10.79
C GLU A 458 1.30 12.12 -9.69
N ILE A 459 0.19 11.67 -9.13
CA ILE A 459 -0.51 12.37 -8.06
C ILE A 459 0.34 12.34 -6.78
N LEU A 460 0.97 11.21 -6.45
CA LEU A 460 1.86 11.11 -5.29
C LEU A 460 2.96 12.17 -5.32
N LEU A 461 3.60 12.39 -6.48
CA LEU A 461 4.63 13.42 -6.63
C LEU A 461 4.07 14.79 -6.23
N GLN A 462 2.89 15.16 -6.74
CA GLN A 462 2.24 16.42 -6.35
C GLN A 462 1.93 16.42 -4.85
N THR A 463 1.32 15.35 -4.34
CA THR A 463 0.91 15.22 -2.94
C THR A 463 2.06 15.36 -1.95
N ILE A 464 3.27 14.85 -2.27
CA ILE A 464 4.43 14.88 -1.37
C ILE A 464 5.28 16.16 -1.52
N THR A 465 5.23 16.83 -2.66
CA THR A 465 5.95 18.10 -2.90
C THR A 465 5.14 19.35 -2.58
N SER A 466 3.81 19.21 -2.42
CA SER A 466 2.89 20.29 -2.04
C SER A 466 3.21 20.90 -0.68
#